data_AF-A0A918NQ10-F1
#
_entry.id   AF-A0A918NQ10-F1
#
_cell.length_a   1.000
_cell.length_b   1.000
_cell.length_c   1.000
_cell.angle_alpha   90.00
_cell.angle_beta   90.00
_cell.angle_gamma   90.00
#
_symmetry.space_group_name_H-M   'P 1'
#
loop_
_entity.id
_entity.type
_entity.pdbx_description
1 polymer ?
#
loop_
_entity_poly.entity_id
_entity_poly.type
_entity_poly.pdbx_seq_one_letter_code
_entity_poly.pdbx_strand_id
1 'polypeptide(L)'
;MSKSAGLAAAGETVTVTGSGYNTEKGIYVAFCVDNGAGKTPTPCVGGVDMSGESGASAWISSDPPSYGEGLAKPYGGSGHEGTFSVKIKVRAKDATTDCTASGVRCAVITRNDHTRGGDQSQTVRIPVTFGSGAQSGDSDASATPGSSATAGAGPTGSTGGTGPTGGSGSATPSGTAADGSMASTGSDLALPVGLTAAGLVAAGAGAWFWARRRRAGAPPAD
;
A
#
# COMPACT_ATOMS: atom_id res chain seq x y z
N MET A 1 11.62 5.54 12.32
CA MET A 1 12.56 4.91 11.37
C MET A 1 13.97 5.33 11.75
N SER A 2 14.97 4.45 11.65
CA SER A 2 16.35 4.76 12.07
C SER A 2 17.06 5.78 11.17
N LYS A 3 16.67 5.87 9.89
CA LYS A 3 17.20 6.82 8.91
C LYS A 3 16.29 6.88 7.69
N SER A 4 15.89 8.07 7.24
CA SER A 4 15.06 8.27 6.04
C SER A 4 15.77 9.08 4.94
N ALA A 5 16.84 9.79 5.27
CA ALA A 5 17.59 10.60 4.33
C ALA A 5 19.03 10.12 4.19
N GLY A 6 19.62 10.37 3.02
CA GLY A 6 20.99 10.01 2.71
C GLY A 6 21.27 8.50 2.78
N LEU A 7 20.29 7.68 2.38
CA LEU A 7 20.42 6.23 2.33
C LEU A 7 21.35 5.80 1.19
N ALA A 8 22.08 4.70 1.38
CA ALA A 8 22.92 4.14 0.32
C ALA A 8 22.06 3.65 -0.85
N ALA A 9 22.29 4.20 -2.05
CA ALA A 9 21.50 3.88 -3.24
C ALA A 9 21.54 2.38 -3.60
N ALA A 10 22.67 1.71 -3.34
CA ALA A 10 22.85 0.28 -3.58
C ALA A 10 22.01 -0.61 -2.63
N GLY A 11 21.55 -0.08 -1.49
CA GLY A 11 20.83 -0.81 -0.49
C GLY A 11 21.36 -0.55 0.92
N GLU A 12 20.47 -0.23 1.85
CA GLU A 12 20.74 -0.06 3.27
C GLU A 12 19.62 -0.70 4.08
N THR A 13 19.96 -1.37 5.18
CA THR A 13 18.94 -1.91 6.09
C THR A 13 18.59 -0.86 7.14
N VAL A 14 17.30 -0.57 7.28
CA VAL A 14 16.77 0.42 8.21
C VAL A 14 15.83 -0.24 9.20
N THR A 15 15.82 0.25 10.44
CA THR A 15 14.85 -0.18 11.45
C THR A 15 13.63 0.73 11.38
N VAL A 16 12.44 0.14 11.26
CA VAL A 16 11.16 0.82 11.25
C VAL A 16 10.41 0.41 12.52
N THR A 17 10.03 1.41 13.31
CA THR A 17 9.23 1.25 14.52
C THR A 17 7.94 2.01 14.34
N GLY A 18 6.83 1.43 14.78
CA GLY A 18 5.51 2.04 14.76
C GLY A 18 4.72 1.74 16.02
N SER A 19 3.74 2.59 16.32
CA SER A 19 2.82 2.50 17.46
C SER A 19 1.44 3.06 17.07
N GLY A 20 0.41 2.71 17.86
CA GLY A 20 -0.96 3.19 17.64
C GLY A 20 -1.73 2.46 16.54
N TYR A 21 -1.26 1.28 16.14
CA TYR A 21 -1.92 0.48 15.11
C TYR A 21 -3.11 -0.29 15.69
N ASN A 22 -4.16 -0.43 14.89
CA ASN A 22 -5.26 -1.35 15.14
C ASN A 22 -4.78 -2.78 14.87
N THR A 23 -4.72 -3.61 15.93
CA THR A 23 -4.18 -4.97 15.86
C THR A 23 -5.10 -5.98 15.19
N GLU A 24 -6.38 -5.65 15.00
CA GLU A 24 -7.34 -6.47 14.24
C GLU A 24 -7.09 -6.41 12.72
N LYS A 25 -6.18 -5.54 12.28
CA LYS A 25 -5.77 -5.37 10.89
C LYS A 25 -4.26 -5.56 10.75
N GLY A 26 -3.86 -6.59 10.01
CA GLY A 26 -2.47 -6.76 9.61
C GLY A 26 -2.01 -5.66 8.66
N ILE A 27 -0.71 -5.35 8.68
CA ILE A 27 -0.06 -4.37 7.82
C ILE A 27 1.19 -4.92 7.15
N TYR A 28 1.53 -4.34 6.00
CA TYR A 28 2.87 -4.43 5.44
C TYR A 28 3.69 -3.19 5.77
N VAL A 29 4.94 -3.39 6.17
CA VAL A 29 5.99 -2.38 6.18
C VAL A 29 6.86 -2.61 4.95
N ALA A 30 6.93 -1.66 4.03
CA ALA A 30 7.63 -1.84 2.75
C ALA A 30 8.18 -0.52 2.20
N PHE A 31 9.05 -0.57 1.20
CA PHE A 31 9.53 0.60 0.46
C PHE A 31 8.87 0.66 -0.92
N CYS A 32 8.08 1.70 -1.19
CA CYS A 32 7.25 1.77 -2.38
C CYS A 32 7.19 3.18 -2.98
N VAL A 33 6.75 3.26 -4.23
CA VAL A 33 6.36 4.53 -4.86
C VAL A 33 5.18 5.13 -4.10
N ASP A 34 5.30 6.40 -3.77
CA ASP A 34 4.27 7.21 -3.16
C ASP A 34 3.39 7.86 -4.24
N ASN A 35 2.25 7.21 -4.51
CA ASN A 35 1.25 7.69 -5.46
C ASN A 35 0.37 8.83 -4.94
N GLY A 36 0.69 9.38 -3.76
CA GLY A 36 -0.04 10.48 -3.14
C GLY A 36 -1.11 10.03 -2.13
N ALA A 37 -1.75 11.05 -1.52
CA ALA A 37 -2.74 10.85 -0.47
C ALA A 37 -3.96 10.04 -0.95
N GLY A 38 -4.42 9.11 -0.10
CA GLY A 38 -5.59 8.25 -0.39
C GLY A 38 -5.39 7.23 -1.51
N LYS A 39 -4.21 7.17 -2.15
CA LYS A 39 -3.87 6.15 -3.15
C LYS A 39 -3.03 5.06 -2.52
N THR A 40 -3.16 3.83 -2.98
CA THR A 40 -2.30 2.73 -2.49
C THR A 40 -0.84 2.96 -2.94
N PRO A 41 0.16 2.92 -2.05
CA PRO A 41 1.57 2.93 -2.46
C PRO A 41 1.91 1.66 -3.25
N THR A 42 2.43 1.82 -4.47
CA THR A 42 2.80 0.75 -5.40
C THR A 42 3.44 1.36 -6.67
N PRO A 43 4.36 0.68 -7.38
CA PRO A 43 5.02 -0.58 -7.02
C PRO A 43 5.93 -0.44 -5.80
N CYS A 44 6.24 -1.57 -5.16
CA CYS A 44 7.21 -1.64 -4.07
C CYS A 44 8.55 -2.12 -4.60
N VAL A 45 9.61 -1.37 -4.28
CA VAL A 45 10.98 -1.70 -4.67
C VAL A 45 11.46 -2.84 -3.80
N GLY A 46 11.83 -3.96 -4.40
CA GLY A 46 12.05 -5.18 -3.62
C GLY A 46 11.27 -6.38 -4.11
N GLY A 47 10.15 -6.16 -4.79
CA GLY A 47 9.16 -7.20 -4.99
C GLY A 47 8.43 -7.54 -3.69
N VAL A 48 7.63 -8.61 -3.73
CA VAL A 48 6.89 -9.11 -2.58
C VAL A 48 7.74 -10.13 -1.84
N ASP A 49 7.94 -9.94 -0.54
CA ASP A 49 8.71 -10.87 0.29
C ASP A 49 7.84 -12.03 0.78
N MET A 50 7.56 -12.99 -0.10
CA MET A 50 6.65 -14.11 0.20
C MET A 50 7.21 -15.11 1.21
N SER A 51 8.53 -15.21 1.34
CA SER A 51 9.19 -16.08 2.34
C SER A 51 9.63 -15.33 3.60
N GLY A 52 9.64 -13.99 3.58
CA GLY A 52 10.18 -13.17 4.67
C GLY A 52 11.71 -13.11 4.73
N GLU A 53 12.40 -13.68 3.74
CA GLU A 53 13.86 -13.81 3.73
C GLU A 53 14.56 -12.69 2.95
N SER A 54 13.87 -12.07 1.98
CA SER A 54 14.51 -11.02 1.15
C SER A 54 14.73 -9.73 1.92
N GLY A 55 13.94 -9.49 2.96
CA GLY A 55 13.94 -8.27 3.77
C GLY A 55 13.36 -7.06 3.03
N ALA A 56 12.74 -7.24 1.86
CA ALA A 56 12.12 -6.16 1.09
C ALA A 56 10.86 -5.59 1.78
N SER A 57 10.19 -6.41 2.58
CA SER A 57 9.02 -6.01 3.36
C SER A 57 8.91 -6.85 4.62
N ALA A 58 8.14 -6.38 5.59
CA ALA A 58 7.72 -7.17 6.73
C ALA A 58 6.19 -7.18 6.83
N TRP A 59 5.61 -8.34 7.14
CA TRP A 59 4.20 -8.48 7.47
C TRP A 59 4.03 -8.47 8.99
N ILE A 60 3.23 -7.53 9.50
CA ILE A 60 2.86 -7.47 10.91
C ILE A 60 1.39 -7.84 11.04
N SER A 61 1.07 -8.90 11.78
CA SER A 61 -0.31 -9.29 12.08
C SER A 61 -0.35 -10.16 13.32
N SER A 62 -1.26 -9.85 14.25
CA SER A 62 -1.53 -10.70 15.42
C SER A 62 -2.56 -11.80 15.13
N ASP A 63 -3.23 -11.74 13.98
CA ASP A 63 -4.21 -12.72 13.51
C ASP A 63 -4.03 -12.96 11.99
N PRO A 64 -2.88 -13.52 11.56
CA PRO A 64 -2.67 -13.81 10.15
C PRO A 64 -3.55 -15.01 9.72
N PRO A 65 -3.99 -15.05 8.45
CA PRO A 65 -4.50 -16.28 7.84
C PRO A 65 -3.49 -17.43 7.95
N SER A 66 -3.94 -18.68 7.83
CA SER A 66 -3.09 -19.87 8.04
C SER A 66 -1.81 -19.91 7.21
N TYR A 67 -1.81 -19.39 5.99
CA TYR A 67 -0.60 -19.30 5.16
C TYR A 67 0.42 -18.26 5.65
N GLY A 68 0.01 -17.36 6.54
CA GLY A 68 0.84 -16.33 7.15
C GLY A 68 1.38 -16.72 8.52
N GLU A 69 0.93 -17.84 9.10
CA GLU A 69 1.47 -18.36 10.35
C GLU A 69 2.97 -18.62 10.20
N GLY A 70 3.77 -18.09 11.12
CA GLY A 70 5.24 -18.17 11.07
C GLY A 70 5.92 -17.18 10.12
N LEU A 71 5.18 -16.54 9.21
CA LEU A 71 5.69 -15.48 8.33
C LEU A 71 5.39 -14.08 8.88
N ALA A 72 4.15 -13.85 9.34
CA ALA A 72 3.76 -12.60 9.95
C ALA A 72 4.34 -12.48 11.35
N LYS A 73 4.84 -11.29 11.69
CA LYS A 73 5.26 -10.97 13.05
C LYS A 73 4.06 -10.41 13.82
N PRO A 74 3.77 -10.90 15.03
CA PRO A 74 2.69 -10.31 15.83
C PRO A 74 3.01 -8.86 16.19
N TYR A 75 1.98 -8.04 16.34
CA TYR A 75 2.14 -6.76 17.02
C TYR A 75 2.50 -6.98 18.49
N GLY A 76 3.22 -6.02 19.08
CA GLY A 76 3.14 -5.81 20.53
C GLY A 76 1.88 -5.03 20.87
N GLY A 77 1.29 -5.25 22.05
CA GLY A 77 0.04 -4.61 22.46
C GLY A 77 -1.21 -5.23 21.83
N SER A 78 -2.35 -4.55 21.97
CA SER A 78 -3.67 -5.01 21.49
C SER A 78 -4.60 -3.83 21.20
N GLY A 79 -5.72 -4.09 20.52
CA GLY A 79 -6.69 -3.05 20.16
C GLY A 79 -6.05 -1.98 19.29
N HIS A 80 -6.16 -0.72 19.69
CA HIS A 80 -5.57 0.43 18.98
C HIS A 80 -4.19 0.84 19.50
N GLU A 81 -3.55 0.00 20.30
CA GLU A 81 -2.23 0.24 20.91
C GLU A 81 -1.13 -0.61 20.27
N GLY A 82 -1.36 -1.14 19.07
CA GLY A 82 -0.43 -2.00 18.35
C GLY A 82 0.91 -1.33 18.09
N THR A 83 1.99 -2.05 18.35
CA THR A 83 3.38 -1.63 18.15
C THR A 83 4.17 -2.65 17.34
N PHE A 84 5.21 -2.21 16.65
CA PHE A 84 6.15 -3.11 15.98
C PHE A 84 7.55 -2.49 15.88
N SER A 85 8.55 -3.35 15.69
CA SER A 85 9.90 -2.94 15.31
C SER A 85 10.49 -3.98 14.35
N VAL A 86 10.77 -3.58 13.12
CA VAL A 86 11.27 -4.47 12.06
C VAL A 86 12.41 -3.85 11.28
N LYS A 87 13.20 -4.69 10.63
CA LYS A 87 14.25 -4.26 9.70
C LYS A 87 13.77 -4.52 8.28
N ILE A 88 13.93 -3.53 7.40
CA ILE A 88 13.70 -3.70 5.95
C ILE A 88 14.91 -3.18 5.17
N LYS A 89 15.18 -3.78 4.01
CA LYS A 89 16.24 -3.38 3.08
C LYS A 89 15.68 -2.40 2.06
N VAL A 90 16.17 -1.17 2.09
CA VAL A 90 15.77 -0.07 1.20
C VAL A 90 16.88 0.17 0.19
N ARG A 91 16.56 0.12 -1.11
CA ARG A 91 17.48 0.43 -2.20
C ARG A 91 16.83 1.40 -3.18
N ALA A 92 17.63 2.18 -3.89
CA ALA A 92 17.14 3.22 -4.78
C ALA A 92 16.27 2.70 -5.93
N LYS A 93 16.57 1.49 -6.43
CA LYS A 93 15.92 0.96 -7.62
C LYS A 93 15.92 -0.55 -7.70
N ASP A 94 15.06 -1.08 -8.56
CA ASP A 94 15.08 -2.46 -9.02
C ASP A 94 14.87 -2.52 -10.54
N ALA A 95 14.54 -3.69 -11.07
CA ALA A 95 14.35 -3.90 -12.50
C ALA A 95 13.19 -3.08 -13.10
N THR A 96 12.26 -2.60 -12.27
CA THR A 96 11.00 -1.97 -12.72
C THR A 96 10.80 -0.56 -12.22
N THR A 97 11.47 -0.18 -11.14
CA THR A 97 11.24 1.09 -10.44
C THR A 97 12.56 1.77 -10.10
N ASP A 98 12.68 3.06 -10.40
CA ASP A 98 13.81 3.90 -10.00
C ASP A 98 13.33 5.10 -9.18
N CYS A 99 13.55 5.06 -7.86
CA CYS A 99 13.17 6.12 -6.93
C CYS A 99 14.10 7.34 -6.98
N THR A 100 15.14 7.32 -7.83
CA THR A 100 16.00 8.47 -8.09
C THR A 100 15.65 9.17 -9.40
N ALA A 101 14.74 8.60 -10.19
CA ALA A 101 14.24 9.23 -11.40
C ALA A 101 13.42 10.48 -11.06
N SER A 102 13.53 11.51 -11.91
CA SER A 102 12.80 12.77 -11.74
C SER A 102 11.29 12.53 -11.69
N GLY A 103 10.63 13.13 -10.71
CA GLY A 103 9.17 13.01 -10.50
C GLY A 103 8.72 11.73 -9.78
N VAL A 104 9.61 10.75 -9.55
CA VAL A 104 9.30 9.56 -8.75
C VAL A 104 9.55 9.87 -7.28
N ARG A 105 8.51 9.72 -6.46
CA ARG A 105 8.63 9.84 -5.00
C ARG A 105 8.47 8.45 -4.41
N CYS A 106 9.37 8.07 -3.52
CA CYS A 106 9.26 6.82 -2.79
C CYS A 106 9.29 7.07 -1.29
N ALA A 107 8.63 6.18 -0.56
CA ALA A 107 8.50 6.24 0.87
C ALA A 107 8.63 4.84 1.47
N VAL A 108 9.15 4.76 2.69
CA VAL A 108 8.85 3.62 3.54
C VAL A 108 7.44 3.81 4.08
N ILE A 109 6.60 2.83 3.82
CA ILE A 109 5.18 2.89 4.12
C ILE A 109 4.79 1.84 5.14
N THR A 110 3.68 2.11 5.81
CA THR A 110 2.77 1.06 6.25
C THR A 110 1.54 1.07 5.36
N ARG A 111 0.91 -0.08 5.16
CA ARG A 111 -0.42 -0.21 4.55
C ARG A 111 -1.10 -1.44 5.12
N ASN A 112 -2.43 -1.43 5.21
CA ASN A 112 -3.15 -2.66 5.54
C ASN A 112 -2.78 -3.77 4.55
N ASP A 113 -2.70 -5.00 5.06
CA ASP A 113 -2.26 -6.12 4.26
C ASP A 113 -3.24 -6.48 3.13
N HIS A 114 -2.91 -7.50 2.35
CA HIS A 114 -3.64 -7.88 1.14
C HIS A 114 -5.07 -8.33 1.42
N THR A 115 -5.44 -8.65 2.67
CA THR A 115 -6.83 -8.92 3.04
C THR A 115 -7.70 -7.66 3.00
N ARG A 116 -7.07 -6.46 3.00
CA ARG A 116 -7.71 -5.14 3.09
C ARG A 116 -6.99 -4.08 2.24
N GLY A 117 -6.52 -4.44 1.04
CA GLY A 117 -5.60 -3.59 0.24
C GLY A 117 -6.11 -2.21 -0.19
N GLY A 118 -7.43 -1.99 -0.19
CA GLY A 118 -8.05 -0.68 -0.45
C GLY A 118 -8.20 0.21 0.79
N ASP A 119 -8.08 -0.36 1.99
CA ASP A 119 -8.21 0.36 3.24
C ASP A 119 -6.91 1.09 3.58
N GLN A 120 -6.96 2.42 3.55
CA GLN A 120 -5.82 3.29 3.85
C GLN A 120 -5.80 3.77 5.32
N SER A 121 -6.64 3.23 6.20
CA SER A 121 -6.81 3.72 7.59
C SER A 121 -5.54 3.63 8.44
N GLN A 122 -4.56 2.82 8.04
CA GLN A 122 -3.26 2.69 8.72
C GLN A 122 -2.09 2.95 7.78
N THR A 123 -2.34 3.65 6.67
CA THR A 123 -1.28 4.00 5.71
C THR A 123 -0.48 5.18 6.25
N VAL A 124 0.76 4.93 6.62
CA VAL A 124 1.76 5.96 6.93
C VAL A 124 2.78 6.02 5.81
N ARG A 125 3.33 7.21 5.53
CA ARG A 125 4.33 7.44 4.48
C ARG A 125 5.49 8.23 5.07
N ILE A 126 6.68 7.63 5.05
CA ILE A 126 7.93 8.30 5.44
C ILE A 126 8.75 8.50 4.15
N PRO A 127 8.82 9.72 3.61
CA PRO A 127 9.61 10.02 2.42
C PRO A 127 11.08 9.61 2.60
N VAL A 128 11.69 9.12 1.52
CA VAL A 128 13.08 8.65 1.53
C VAL A 128 13.92 9.41 0.51
N THR A 129 15.16 9.75 0.88
CA THR A 129 16.17 10.26 -0.05
C THR A 129 17.45 9.41 -0.02
N PHE A 130 18.12 9.32 -1.17
CA PHE A 130 19.37 8.59 -1.35
C PHE A 130 20.55 9.54 -1.58
N GLY A 131 21.76 9.11 -1.23
CA GLY A 131 23.01 9.82 -1.53
C GLY A 131 23.67 10.47 -0.31
N SER A 132 24.73 11.25 -0.55
CA SER A 132 25.50 11.96 0.47
C SER A 132 24.75 13.20 0.95
N GLY A 133 23.75 12.97 1.79
CA GLY A 133 22.92 14.01 2.41
C GLY A 133 22.46 13.57 3.79
N ALA A 134 23.41 13.23 4.67
CA ALA A 134 23.15 12.96 6.07
C ALA A 134 23.75 14.07 6.93
N GLN A 135 23.14 15.25 6.91
CA GLN A 135 23.10 16.14 8.08
C GLN A 135 21.75 16.84 8.12
N SER A 136 20.88 16.37 9.01
CA SER A 136 19.79 17.16 9.59
C SER A 136 19.45 16.52 10.93
N GLY A 137 20.34 16.73 11.90
CA GLY A 137 19.94 16.77 13.30
C GLY A 137 19.85 18.25 13.67
N ASP A 138 18.85 18.96 13.15
CA ASP A 138 18.46 20.26 13.69
C ASP A 138 17.62 20.00 14.94
N SER A 139 18.33 19.86 16.06
CA SER A 139 17.76 20.11 17.37
C SER A 139 17.68 21.62 17.55
N ASP A 140 16.69 22.28 16.94
CA ASP A 140 16.26 23.59 17.43
C ASP A 140 15.20 23.37 18.50
N ALA A 141 15.66 23.38 19.75
CA ALA A 141 14.83 23.45 20.93
C ALA A 141 15.16 24.74 21.66
N SER A 142 14.44 25.82 21.34
CA SER A 142 14.18 26.98 22.21
C SER A 142 13.20 27.91 21.45
N ALA A 143 11.97 28.18 21.88
CA ALA A 143 11.56 28.67 23.18
C ALA A 143 10.06 28.47 23.47
N THR A 144 9.77 28.56 24.76
CA THR A 144 8.57 28.36 25.61
C THR A 144 7.36 29.28 25.25
N PRO A 145 6.15 29.02 25.80
CA PRO A 145 4.84 29.40 25.24
C PRO A 145 4.24 30.68 25.83
N GLY A 146 3.29 31.28 25.09
CA GLY A 146 2.45 32.37 25.56
C GLY A 146 0.97 32.06 25.36
N SER A 147 0.24 31.89 26.46
CA SER A 147 -1.22 31.76 26.52
C SER A 147 -1.95 33.10 26.44
N SER A 148 -3.24 33.01 26.08
CA SER A 148 -4.39 33.80 26.58
C SER A 148 -4.98 34.87 25.63
N ALA A 149 -6.25 34.67 25.20
CA ALA A 149 -7.44 35.33 25.77
C ALA A 149 -8.69 35.30 24.84
N THR A 150 -9.67 34.48 25.23
CA THR A 150 -11.06 34.83 25.63
C THR A 150 -11.94 35.88 24.88
N ALA A 151 -13.02 35.36 24.28
CA ALA A 151 -14.46 35.70 24.35
C ALA A 151 -15.09 37.05 23.88
N GLY A 152 -16.34 36.91 23.38
CA GLY A 152 -17.40 37.95 23.29
C GLY A 152 -18.26 37.78 22.03
N ALA A 153 -19.30 36.92 22.02
CA ALA A 153 -20.71 37.21 22.37
C ALA A 153 -21.44 38.19 21.42
N GLY A 154 -22.53 37.71 20.78
CA GLY A 154 -23.52 38.51 20.01
C GLY A 154 -24.38 39.42 20.91
N PRO A 155 -25.47 40.06 20.43
CA PRO A 155 -26.68 39.32 19.99
C PRO A 155 -27.63 40.06 18.97
N THR A 156 -28.80 39.43 18.70
CA THR A 156 -30.14 40.00 18.35
C THR A 156 -30.31 40.77 17.02
N GLY A 157 -31.28 40.55 16.13
CA GLY A 157 -32.60 39.92 16.18
C GLY A 157 -33.68 40.96 15.82
N SER A 158 -34.47 40.80 14.73
CA SER A 158 -35.82 41.38 14.60
C SER A 158 -36.62 40.88 13.37
N THR A 159 -37.86 40.48 13.68
CA THR A 159 -39.16 40.33 12.97
C THR A 159 -39.41 41.13 11.66
N GLY A 160 -40.36 40.82 10.76
CA GLY A 160 -41.49 39.86 10.71
C GLY A 160 -42.52 40.21 9.60
N GLY A 161 -43.54 39.34 9.40
CA GLY A 161 -44.82 39.57 8.68
C GLY A 161 -44.85 39.22 7.18
N THR A 162 -45.91 38.71 6.53
CA THR A 162 -47.31 38.27 6.82
C THR A 162 -47.85 37.57 5.54
N GLY A 163 -48.82 36.63 5.64
CA GLY A 163 -49.39 35.80 4.53
C GLY A 163 -50.24 36.55 3.47
N PRO A 164 -51.00 35.88 2.55
CA PRO A 164 -51.91 34.75 2.84
C PRO A 164 -52.03 33.63 1.76
N THR A 165 -53.05 32.80 1.98
CA THR A 165 -53.51 31.50 1.44
C THR A 165 -53.93 31.38 -0.03
N GLY A 166 -53.80 30.18 -0.61
CA GLY A 166 -54.76 29.63 -1.59
C GLY A 166 -54.21 28.62 -2.60
N GLY A 167 -54.84 27.44 -2.72
CA GLY A 167 -54.90 26.66 -3.97
C GLY A 167 -54.33 25.24 -3.94
N SER A 168 -55.22 24.24 -3.81
CA SER A 168 -54.97 22.84 -4.18
C SER A 168 -55.00 22.66 -5.70
N GLY A 169 -54.15 21.78 -6.23
CA GLY A 169 -54.16 21.39 -7.63
C GLY A 169 -53.11 20.33 -7.95
N SER A 170 -53.59 19.22 -8.51
CA SER A 170 -52.94 17.93 -8.71
C SER A 170 -51.74 17.89 -9.67
N ALA A 171 -51.00 16.79 -9.50
CA ALA A 171 -50.24 16.02 -10.49
C ALA A 171 -48.79 16.43 -10.83
N THR A 172 -47.90 15.47 -10.54
CA THR A 172 -46.61 15.10 -11.16
C THR A 172 -46.43 15.63 -12.59
N PRO A 173 -45.20 15.96 -13.07
CA PRO A 173 -44.07 15.02 -13.06
C PRO A 173 -42.64 15.64 -13.00
N SER A 174 -41.64 14.76 -12.96
CA SER A 174 -40.30 14.84 -13.57
C SER A 174 -39.55 16.19 -13.66
N GLY A 175 -38.27 16.17 -13.28
CA GLY A 175 -37.29 17.18 -13.70
C GLY A 175 -35.90 16.86 -13.15
N THR A 176 -35.04 16.10 -13.82
CA THR A 176 -34.32 16.41 -15.07
C THR A 176 -33.03 17.19 -14.82
N ALA A 177 -31.92 16.51 -15.15
CA ALA A 177 -30.69 17.00 -15.80
C ALA A 177 -29.93 18.16 -15.14
N ALA A 178 -28.67 18.44 -15.44
CA ALA A 178 -27.64 17.91 -16.33
C ALA A 178 -26.34 18.04 -15.49
N ASP A 179 -25.12 17.70 -15.86
CA ASP A 179 -24.34 17.75 -17.10
C ASP A 179 -23.02 17.08 -16.65
N GLY A 180 -22.49 16.06 -17.30
CA GLY A 180 -21.58 16.28 -18.40
C GLY A 180 -20.22 15.63 -18.11
N SER A 181 -19.77 14.81 -19.06
CA SER A 181 -18.37 14.40 -19.29
C SER A 181 -17.74 13.29 -18.43
N MET A 182 -17.80 12.05 -18.93
CA MET A 182 -16.63 11.19 -19.00
C MET A 182 -16.56 10.55 -20.39
N ALA A 183 -15.43 10.72 -21.05
CA ALA A 183 -15.17 10.28 -22.40
C ALA A 183 -14.73 8.81 -22.47
N SER A 184 -15.29 8.12 -23.46
CA SER A 184 -14.78 7.04 -24.33
C SER A 184 -13.41 6.41 -24.03
N THR A 185 -13.42 5.08 -23.91
CA THR A 185 -12.42 4.24 -24.57
C THR A 185 -13.15 3.23 -25.45
N GLY A 186 -13.27 3.58 -26.73
CA GLY A 186 -13.61 2.64 -27.78
C GLY A 186 -12.54 1.56 -27.91
N SER A 187 -12.99 0.33 -28.07
CA SER A 187 -12.22 -0.75 -28.67
C SER A 187 -13.22 -1.68 -29.34
N ASP A 188 -13.81 -1.15 -30.42
CA ASP A 188 -14.40 -1.97 -31.46
C ASP A 188 -13.26 -2.71 -32.17
N LEU A 189 -13.22 -4.03 -32.02
CA LEU A 189 -12.79 -4.96 -33.06
C LEU A 189 -13.24 -6.36 -32.64
N ALA A 190 -14.48 -6.67 -32.99
CA ALA A 190 -14.99 -8.03 -33.02
C ALA A 190 -14.35 -8.79 -34.19
N LEU A 191 -13.67 -9.89 -33.90
CA LEU A 191 -13.32 -10.93 -34.87
C LEU A 191 -13.70 -12.29 -34.25
N PRO A 192 -14.49 -13.13 -34.94
CA PRO A 192 -14.77 -14.48 -34.49
C PRO A 192 -13.74 -15.45 -35.08
N VAL A 193 -13.00 -16.16 -34.23
CA VAL A 193 -12.29 -17.38 -34.65
C VAL A 193 -12.56 -18.45 -33.59
N GLY A 194 -13.37 -19.43 -33.99
CA GLY A 194 -13.59 -20.65 -33.23
C GLY A 194 -12.52 -21.72 -33.49
N LEU A 195 -12.46 -22.66 -32.53
CA LEU A 195 -12.06 -24.06 -32.65
C LEU A 195 -10.62 -24.40 -33.12
N THR A 196 -9.74 -24.73 -32.16
CA THR A 196 -8.90 -25.95 -32.11
C THR A 196 -8.45 -26.13 -30.64
N ALA A 197 -9.03 -27.02 -29.84
CA ALA A 197 -8.78 -28.47 -29.77
C ALA A 197 -7.34 -28.84 -29.32
N ALA A 198 -7.29 -29.45 -28.14
CA ALA A 198 -6.22 -30.18 -27.45
C ALA A 198 -4.96 -30.57 -28.25
N GLY A 199 -3.78 -30.30 -27.67
CA GLY A 199 -2.55 -30.89 -28.18
C GLY A 199 -1.24 -30.47 -27.52
N LEU A 200 -1.05 -30.57 -26.20
CA LEU A 200 0.30 -30.47 -25.57
C LEU A 200 0.46 -31.32 -24.29
N VAL A 201 0.21 -32.64 -24.36
CA VAL A 201 0.61 -33.60 -23.30
C VAL A 201 1.71 -34.58 -23.77
N ALA A 202 2.17 -34.50 -25.03
CA ALA A 202 3.12 -35.47 -25.58
C ALA A 202 4.62 -35.20 -25.29
N ALA A 203 5.01 -34.07 -24.69
CA ALA A 203 6.43 -33.75 -24.43
C ALA A 203 6.92 -34.19 -23.02
N GLY A 204 6.02 -34.34 -22.04
CA GLY A 204 6.41 -34.68 -20.65
C GLY A 204 6.73 -36.15 -20.42
N ALA A 205 6.05 -37.06 -21.12
CA ALA A 205 6.23 -38.50 -20.93
C ALA A 205 7.58 -39.02 -21.47
N GLY A 206 8.12 -38.41 -22.54
CA GLY A 206 9.40 -38.81 -23.13
C GLY A 206 10.60 -38.54 -22.23
N ALA A 207 10.61 -37.39 -21.54
CA ALA A 207 11.69 -37.03 -20.60
C ALA A 207 11.70 -37.95 -19.36
N TRP A 208 10.53 -38.33 -18.84
CA TRP A 208 10.41 -39.21 -17.68
C TRP A 208 10.87 -40.65 -17.99
N PHE A 209 10.50 -41.18 -19.16
CA PHE A 209 10.89 -42.53 -19.57
C PHE A 209 12.41 -42.65 -19.81
N TRP A 210 13.04 -41.61 -20.37
CA TRP A 210 14.49 -41.58 -20.58
C TRP A 210 15.29 -41.42 -19.27
N ALA A 211 14.79 -40.60 -18.33
CA ALA A 211 15.41 -40.45 -17.01
C ALA A 211 15.35 -41.74 -16.18
N ARG A 212 14.25 -42.50 -16.27
CA ARG A 212 14.11 -43.80 -15.56
C ARG A 212 15.06 -44.86 -16.12
N ARG A 213 15.30 -44.88 -17.44
CA ARG A 213 16.22 -45.84 -18.07
C ARG A 213 17.69 -45.60 -17.66
N ARG A 214 18.09 -44.35 -17.39
CA ARG A 214 19.46 -44.03 -16.95
C ARG A 214 19.77 -44.49 -15.52
N ARG A 215 18.77 -44.56 -14.63
CA ARG A 215 18.98 -44.99 -13.23
C ARG A 215 19.06 -46.51 -13.05
N ALA A 216 18.58 -47.29 -14.02
CA ALA A 216 18.61 -48.76 -13.95
C ALA A 216 19.93 -49.38 -14.47
N GLY A 217 20.87 -48.58 -14.97
CA GLY A 217 22.12 -49.05 -15.59
C GLY A 217 23.39 -48.79 -14.79
N ALA A 218 23.31 -48.23 -13.58
CA ALA A 218 24.49 -48.00 -12.74
C ALA A 218 24.71 -49.18 -11.78
N PRO A 219 25.81 -49.96 -11.89
CA PRO A 219 26.18 -50.91 -10.86
C PRO A 219 26.63 -50.16 -9.59
N PRO A 220 26.46 -50.75 -8.39
CA PRO A 220 26.94 -50.14 -7.15
C PRO A 220 28.47 -50.03 -7.17
N ALA A 221 28.98 -48.89 -6.69
CA ALA A 221 30.40 -48.70 -6.41
C ALA A 221 30.72 -49.35 -5.05
N ASP A 222 31.76 -50.18 -5.03
CA ASP A 222 32.39 -50.74 -3.81
C ASP A 222 33.06 -49.65 -2.96
#